data_AF-M3FXV8-F1
#
_entry.id   AF-M3FXV8-F1
#
_cell.length_a   1.000
_cell.length_b   1.000
_cell.length_c   1.000
_cell.angle_alpha   90.00
_cell.angle_beta   90.00
_cell.angle_gamma   90.00
#
_symmetry.space_group_name_H-M   'P 1'
#
loop_
_entity.id
_entity.type
_entity.pdbx_description
1 polymer ?
#
loop_
_entity_poly.entity_id
_entity_poly.type
_entity_poly.pdbx_seq_one_letter_code
_entity_poly.pdbx_strand_id
1 'polypeptide(L)'
;MEEFHLSEKSDLFILMRSMTERSFPWIPSKKRQTIASVSNQSSRELIFVIDLSPSFQREREEWVRFVKNTSWDSLTGIRIVTFSEGKISILPKASSLAELRTQIGSLKSFGKSNLDDLSEALLNIKRSLVGSVSKSQEVVILTNAKGKIPNPALASSIQNLQTSGYRVLLFTASYFSASQTRYYKGIFPKGNLFDITYFRKISTTKDSKTLIFRGRQIYFTYSNVSPNQAIDESSLNKVSYSGKYMESESINPLNFMEIYSELTGDKIFTSDTLQTNLTFLLSGVLLKDEFKEGNETEVLVKSGEKAYWIFLPQGMKIPQVDEQVQYQTRYVPSANSVDGVVNVANLTENYKISPSQILECTPIQVRNYFQNTNKSSFECIIRGRVLQVKGL
;
A
#
# COMPACT_ATOMS: atom_id res chain seq x y z
N MET A 1 -41.77 -1.48 21.03
CA MET A 1 -40.66 -2.45 21.06
C MET A 1 -40.21 -2.60 19.62
N GLU A 2 -39.23 -1.81 19.21
CA GLU A 2 -38.76 -1.74 17.83
C GLU A 2 -37.76 -2.86 17.55
N GLU A 3 -37.97 -3.51 16.41
CA GLU A 3 -37.12 -4.55 15.86
C GLU A 3 -35.71 -4.00 15.56
N PHE A 4 -34.69 -4.58 16.18
CA PHE A 4 -33.31 -4.38 15.78
C PHE A 4 -33.09 -5.05 14.42
N HIS A 5 -33.11 -4.25 13.36
CA HIS A 5 -32.61 -4.66 12.05
C HIS A 5 -31.12 -5.02 12.15
N LEU A 6 -30.85 -6.29 11.89
CA LEU A 6 -29.52 -6.85 11.64
C LEU A 6 -28.94 -6.28 10.33
N SER A 7 -28.16 -5.20 10.40
CA SER A 7 -27.14 -4.89 9.39
C SER A 7 -25.79 -4.78 10.09
N GLU A 8 -24.75 -5.36 9.47
CA GLU A 8 -23.39 -5.57 10.00
C GLU A 8 -23.18 -6.80 10.92
N LYS A 9 -23.47 -8.00 10.40
CA LYS A 9 -22.65 -9.20 10.71
C LYS A 9 -21.48 -9.20 9.71
N SER A 10 -20.21 -9.35 10.05
CA SER A 10 -19.59 -9.87 11.27
C SER A 10 -18.08 -9.61 11.23
N ASP A 11 -17.58 -8.63 11.98
CA ASP A 11 -16.21 -8.67 12.47
C ASP A 11 -16.28 -9.14 13.92
N LEU A 12 -15.91 -10.41 14.13
CA LEU A 12 -15.93 -11.03 15.46
C LEU A 12 -15.09 -10.22 16.46
N PHE A 13 -14.07 -9.49 15.99
CA PHE A 13 -13.23 -8.64 16.83
C PHE A 13 -13.89 -7.32 17.20
N ILE A 14 -14.72 -6.71 16.33
CA ILE A 14 -15.48 -5.49 16.68
C ILE A 14 -16.59 -5.86 17.67
N LEU A 15 -17.24 -7.01 17.45
CA LEU A 15 -18.25 -7.52 18.37
C LEU A 15 -17.62 -7.89 19.71
N MET A 16 -16.50 -8.63 19.71
CA MET A 16 -15.76 -8.93 20.93
C MET A 16 -15.32 -7.65 21.62
N ARG A 17 -14.62 -6.74 20.95
CA ARG A 17 -14.13 -5.47 21.52
C ARG A 17 -15.25 -4.61 22.12
N SER A 18 -16.38 -4.45 21.43
CA SER A 18 -17.53 -3.69 21.95
C SER A 18 -18.21 -4.40 23.12
N MET A 19 -18.23 -5.74 23.12
CA MET A 19 -18.68 -6.52 24.26
C MET A 19 -17.67 -6.49 25.43
N THR A 20 -16.36 -6.47 25.19
CA THR A 20 -15.33 -6.35 26.24
C THR A 20 -15.35 -4.94 26.86
N GLU A 21 -15.52 -3.89 26.06
CA GLU A 21 -15.66 -2.50 26.52
C GLU A 21 -16.92 -2.29 27.37
N ARG A 22 -18.01 -3.01 27.08
CA ARG A 22 -19.25 -2.95 27.88
C ARG A 22 -19.26 -3.88 29.10
N SER A 23 -18.50 -4.98 29.08
CA SER A 23 -18.57 -6.03 30.11
C SER A 23 -17.49 -5.93 31.20
N PHE A 24 -16.47 -5.08 31.03
CA PHE A 24 -15.42 -4.89 32.03
C PHE A 24 -15.15 -3.39 32.29
N PRO A 25 -15.72 -2.80 33.36
CA PRO A 25 -15.50 -1.39 33.71
C PRO A 25 -14.07 -1.07 34.18
N TRP A 26 -13.15 -2.03 34.06
CA TRP A 26 -11.75 -1.96 34.49
C TRP A 26 -10.74 -1.94 33.34
N ILE A 27 -11.18 -1.87 32.07
CA ILE A 27 -10.26 -1.61 30.95
C ILE A 27 -9.86 -0.13 31.03
N PRO A 28 -8.58 0.22 31.31
CA PRO A 28 -8.18 1.61 31.38
C PRO A 28 -8.33 2.27 30.01
N SER A 29 -8.82 3.51 29.99
CA SER A 29 -8.78 4.34 28.80
C SER A 29 -7.33 4.45 28.28
N LYS A 30 -7.17 4.48 26.95
CA LYS A 30 -5.88 4.75 26.30
C LYS A 30 -5.18 5.89 27.02
N LYS A 31 -4.08 5.61 27.72
CA LYS A 31 -3.20 6.67 28.24
C LYS A 31 -2.74 7.49 27.04
N ARG A 32 -2.99 8.80 27.07
CA ARG A 32 -2.36 9.74 26.15
C ARG A 32 -0.85 9.48 26.21
N GLN A 33 -0.25 9.22 25.05
CA GLN A 33 1.19 9.09 24.90
C GLN A 33 1.86 10.27 25.62
N THR A 34 2.81 9.96 26.50
CA THR A 34 3.60 10.96 27.21
C THR A 34 4.40 11.79 26.22
N ILE A 35 4.23 13.11 26.29
CA ILE A 35 4.77 14.17 25.42
C ILE A 35 6.30 14.06 25.18
N ALA A 36 7.04 13.36 26.05
CA ALA A 36 8.50 13.26 25.97
C ALA A 36 9.03 12.41 24.79
N SER A 37 8.30 11.40 24.32
CA SER A 37 8.74 10.55 23.18
C SER A 37 8.52 11.19 21.81
N VAL A 38 7.82 12.34 21.76
CA VAL A 38 7.49 13.07 20.53
C VAL A 38 8.64 13.98 20.07
N SER A 39 9.61 14.26 20.94
CA SER A 39 10.65 15.28 20.70
C SER A 39 11.66 14.94 19.59
N ASN A 40 11.79 13.66 19.23
CA ASN A 40 12.67 13.20 18.12
C ASN A 40 11.89 12.64 16.92
N GLN A 41 10.56 12.67 16.91
CA GLN A 41 9.78 12.15 15.78
C GLN A 41 9.65 13.22 14.69
N SER A 42 10.30 13.00 13.54
CA SER A 42 10.16 13.89 12.39
C SER A 42 8.73 13.81 11.84
N SER A 43 8.03 14.95 11.80
CA SER A 43 6.70 14.97 11.18
C SER A 43 6.81 14.73 9.67
N ARG A 44 6.00 13.82 9.14
CA ARG A 44 5.95 13.49 7.71
C ARG A 44 4.74 14.14 7.05
N GLU A 45 4.88 14.53 5.79
CA GLU A 45 3.74 14.98 4.97
C GLU A 45 3.67 14.21 3.66
N LEU A 46 2.50 13.62 3.40
CA LEU A 46 2.16 12.91 2.18
C LEU A 46 1.22 13.75 1.34
N ILE A 47 1.61 14.02 0.09
CA ILE A 47 0.78 14.71 -0.90
C ILE A 47 0.40 13.69 -1.97
N PHE A 48 -0.83 13.20 -1.94
CA PHE A 48 -1.35 12.31 -2.98
C PHE A 48 -1.87 13.11 -4.16
N VAL A 49 -1.31 12.88 -5.35
CA VAL A 49 -1.75 13.48 -6.62
C VAL A 49 -2.57 12.43 -7.37
N ILE A 50 -3.89 12.61 -7.39
CA ILE A 50 -4.87 11.62 -7.83
C ILE A 50 -5.50 12.01 -9.16
N ASP A 51 -5.39 11.10 -10.12
CA ASP A 51 -6.08 11.17 -11.40
C ASP A 51 -7.59 10.90 -11.24
N LEU A 52 -8.42 11.86 -11.66
CA LEU A 52 -9.88 11.75 -11.62
C LEU A 52 -10.49 11.19 -12.90
N SER A 53 -9.70 10.85 -13.92
CA SER A 53 -10.24 10.23 -15.13
C SER A 53 -10.98 8.91 -14.82
N PRO A 54 -12.06 8.58 -15.56
CA PRO A 54 -12.73 7.30 -15.44
C PRO A 54 -11.82 6.10 -15.70
N SER A 55 -10.78 6.28 -16.55
CA SER A 55 -9.81 5.23 -16.87
C SER A 55 -8.94 4.81 -15.69
N PHE A 56 -8.89 5.59 -14.61
CA PHE A 56 -8.12 5.30 -13.39
C PHE A 56 -9.00 5.02 -12.16
N GLN A 57 -10.33 4.86 -12.37
CA GLN A 57 -11.28 4.71 -11.27
C GLN A 57 -10.97 3.51 -10.36
N ARG A 58 -10.59 2.36 -10.93
CA ARG A 58 -10.36 1.12 -10.17
C ARG A 58 -9.19 1.26 -9.21
N GLU A 59 -8.08 1.78 -9.71
CA GLU A 59 -6.86 2.05 -8.95
C GLU A 59 -7.14 3.09 -7.87
N ARG A 60 -7.92 4.13 -8.19
CA ARG A 60 -8.35 5.13 -7.20
C ARG A 60 -9.22 4.52 -6.10
N GLU A 61 -10.17 3.66 -6.42
CA GLU A 61 -11.00 2.97 -5.40
C GLU A 61 -10.16 2.06 -4.49
N GLU A 62 -9.13 1.41 -5.05
CA GLU A 62 -8.17 0.64 -4.26
C GLU A 62 -7.31 1.54 -3.37
N TRP A 63 -6.81 2.67 -3.88
CA TRP A 63 -6.13 3.66 -3.07
C TRP A 63 -7.03 4.20 -1.94
N VAL A 64 -8.30 4.49 -2.20
CA VAL A 64 -9.26 4.90 -1.17
C VAL A 64 -9.38 3.82 -0.08
N ARG A 65 -9.46 2.54 -0.47
CA ARG A 65 -9.48 1.41 0.48
C ARG A 65 -8.18 1.34 1.29
N PHE A 66 -7.03 1.50 0.64
CA PHE A 66 -5.73 1.57 1.31
C PHE A 66 -5.72 2.70 2.35
N VAL A 67 -6.04 3.94 1.98
CA VAL A 67 -6.05 5.09 2.91
C VAL A 67 -7.00 4.86 4.10
N LYS A 68 -8.17 4.25 3.86
CA LYS A 68 -9.16 3.95 4.91
C LYS A 68 -8.69 2.88 5.90
N ASN A 69 -7.96 1.87 5.41
CA ASN A 69 -7.54 0.69 6.16
C ASN A 69 -6.12 0.79 6.72
N THR A 70 -5.33 1.75 6.24
CA THR A 70 -3.99 2.04 6.76
C THR A 70 -4.10 2.80 8.06
N SER A 71 -3.31 2.35 9.03
CA SER A 71 -3.20 3.00 10.32
C SER A 71 -2.02 3.97 10.27
N TRP A 72 -2.32 5.25 10.05
CA TRP A 72 -1.34 6.33 9.92
C TRP A 72 -0.78 6.75 11.29
N ASP A 73 0.49 7.20 11.33
CA ASP A 73 1.03 7.88 12.51
C ASP A 73 0.26 9.19 12.73
N SER A 74 0.04 9.53 14.00
CA SER A 74 -0.51 10.81 14.43
C SER A 74 0.24 12.05 13.88
N LEU A 75 1.52 11.92 13.56
CA LEU A 75 2.37 12.96 13.00
C LEU A 75 2.41 12.97 11.46
N THR A 76 1.78 11.98 10.80
CA THR A 76 1.65 11.94 9.33
C THR A 76 0.53 12.88 8.87
N GLY A 77 0.91 13.99 8.25
CA GLY A 77 -0.05 14.85 7.55
C GLY A 77 -0.36 14.30 6.15
N ILE A 78 -1.64 14.21 5.77
CA ILE A 78 -2.05 13.78 4.43
C ILE A 78 -2.77 14.93 3.73
N ARG A 79 -2.36 15.21 2.49
CA ARG A 79 -3.00 16.16 1.57
C ARG A 79 -3.34 15.44 0.26
N ILE A 80 -4.42 15.91 -0.38
CA ILE A 80 -4.89 15.36 -1.63
C ILE A 80 -4.92 16.48 -2.67
N VAL A 81 -4.33 16.22 -3.82
CA VAL A 81 -4.39 17.04 -5.02
C VAL A 81 -5.04 16.19 -6.10
N THR A 82 -6.07 16.70 -6.74
CA THR A 82 -6.76 16.00 -7.83
C THR A 82 -6.57 16.74 -9.13
N PHE A 83 -6.51 16.00 -10.23
CA PHE A 83 -6.46 16.59 -11.57
C PHE A 83 -7.28 15.78 -12.58
N SER A 84 -7.91 16.48 -13.53
CA SER A 84 -8.45 15.93 -14.78
C SER A 84 -8.96 17.08 -15.65
N GLU A 85 -8.85 16.96 -16.98
CA GLU A 85 -9.44 17.89 -17.97
C GLU A 85 -9.22 19.38 -17.62
N GLY A 86 -7.96 19.77 -17.39
CA GLY A 86 -7.56 21.13 -17.04
C GLY A 86 -7.97 21.62 -15.64
N LYS A 87 -8.75 20.85 -14.87
CA LYS A 87 -9.13 21.22 -13.49
C LYS A 87 -8.19 20.59 -12.50
N ILE A 88 -7.65 21.42 -11.62
CA ILE A 88 -6.81 21.00 -10.50
C ILE A 88 -7.46 21.47 -9.21
N SER A 89 -7.46 20.64 -8.19
CA SER A 89 -7.98 21.00 -6.87
C SER A 89 -7.04 20.48 -5.80
N ILE A 90 -6.63 21.38 -4.91
CA ILE A 90 -5.85 21.05 -3.71
C ILE A 90 -6.84 21.03 -2.55
N LEU A 91 -7.12 19.84 -2.01
CA LEU A 91 -8.01 19.71 -0.87
C LEU A 91 -7.33 20.26 0.39
N PRO A 92 -8.11 20.82 1.34
CA PRO A 92 -7.55 21.29 2.61
C PRO A 92 -6.88 20.13 3.34
N LYS A 93 -5.80 20.44 4.07
CA LYS A 93 -5.08 19.44 4.87
C LYS A 93 -6.04 18.84 5.90
N ALA A 94 -6.26 17.53 5.84
CA ALA A 94 -7.13 16.87 6.78
C ALA A 94 -6.56 16.98 8.20
N SER A 95 -7.38 17.45 9.12
CA SER A 95 -7.07 17.56 10.55
C SER A 95 -7.29 16.23 11.30
N SER A 96 -8.01 15.29 10.68
CA SER A 96 -8.32 13.98 11.24
C SER A 96 -8.52 12.92 10.15
N LEU A 97 -8.43 11.65 10.53
CA LEU A 97 -8.74 10.53 9.64
C LEU A 97 -10.21 10.54 9.18
N ALA A 98 -11.14 11.02 10.01
CA ALA A 98 -12.55 11.13 9.65
C ALA A 98 -12.75 12.17 8.53
N GLU A 99 -12.11 13.34 8.65
CA GLU A 99 -12.14 14.35 7.59
C GLU A 99 -11.50 13.83 6.31
N LEU A 100 -10.34 13.16 6.41
CA LEU A 100 -9.69 12.53 5.26
C LEU A 100 -10.63 11.52 4.57
N ARG A 101 -11.34 10.69 5.35
CA ARG A 101 -12.32 9.71 4.84
C ARG A 101 -13.48 10.36 4.09
N THR A 102 -13.96 11.50 4.58
CA THR A 102 -15.00 12.29 3.89
C THR A 102 -14.47 12.88 2.60
N GLN A 103 -13.27 13.49 2.63
CA GLN A 103 -12.63 14.06 1.44
C GLN A 103 -12.45 13.00 0.35
N ILE A 104 -11.83 11.86 0.65
CA ILE A 104 -11.62 10.79 -0.34
C ILE A 104 -12.92 10.11 -0.78
N GLY A 105 -13.92 10.02 0.10
CA GLY A 105 -15.23 9.46 -0.20
C GLY A 105 -16.06 10.30 -1.18
N SER A 106 -15.73 11.59 -1.29
CA SER A 106 -16.42 12.54 -2.18
C SER A 106 -15.83 12.62 -3.60
N LEU A 107 -14.68 11.97 -3.84
CA LEU A 107 -13.99 12.01 -5.12
C LEU A 107 -14.78 11.25 -6.20
N LYS A 108 -15.17 11.95 -7.27
CA LYS A 108 -15.88 11.37 -8.42
C LYS A 108 -15.00 11.36 -9.67
N SER A 109 -15.19 10.34 -10.51
CA SER A 109 -14.57 10.31 -11.84
C SER A 109 -15.11 11.47 -12.68
N PHE A 110 -14.23 12.17 -13.39
CA PHE A 110 -14.64 13.16 -14.38
C PHE A 110 -13.53 13.37 -15.42
N GLY A 111 -13.91 13.71 -16.65
CA GLY A 111 -13.00 14.20 -17.68
C GLY A 111 -11.96 13.20 -18.18
N LYS A 112 -11.06 13.66 -19.04
CA LYS A 112 -9.87 12.93 -19.48
C LYS A 112 -8.64 13.63 -18.92
N SER A 113 -7.69 12.84 -18.40
CA SER A 113 -6.44 13.37 -17.87
C SER A 113 -5.29 13.12 -18.85
N ASN A 114 -4.41 14.11 -18.99
CA ASN A 114 -3.22 14.04 -19.82
C ASN A 114 -1.96 14.51 -19.07
N LEU A 115 -0.79 14.44 -19.73
CA LEU A 115 0.49 14.83 -19.11
C LEU A 115 0.59 16.32 -18.78
N ASP A 116 -0.12 17.18 -19.50
CA ASP A 116 -0.12 18.63 -19.23
C ASP A 116 -0.93 18.93 -17.96
N ASP A 117 -2.07 18.25 -17.77
CA ASP A 117 -2.85 18.33 -16.52
C ASP A 117 -2.01 17.90 -15.31
N LEU A 118 -1.26 16.80 -15.43
CA LEU A 118 -0.35 16.34 -14.39
C LEU A 118 0.77 17.36 -14.14
N SER A 119 1.36 17.92 -15.20
CA SER A 119 2.42 18.91 -15.10
C SER A 119 1.97 20.14 -14.32
N GLU A 120 0.78 20.66 -14.64
CA GLU A 120 0.19 21.82 -13.96
C GLU A 120 -0.22 21.48 -12.52
N ALA A 121 -0.66 20.26 -12.22
CA ALA A 121 -0.93 19.82 -10.86
C ALA A 121 0.35 19.86 -9.99
N LEU A 122 1.48 19.38 -10.52
CA LEU A 122 2.77 19.43 -9.83
C LEU A 122 3.31 20.85 -9.68
N LEU A 123 3.09 21.73 -10.66
CA LEU A 123 3.42 23.16 -10.54
C LEU A 123 2.61 23.84 -9.42
N ASN A 124 1.31 23.53 -9.32
CA ASN A 124 0.46 24.08 -8.26
C ASN A 124 0.87 23.58 -6.86
N ILE A 125 1.32 22.33 -6.72
CA ILE A 125 1.93 21.86 -5.47
C ILE A 125 3.14 22.73 -5.11
N LYS A 126 4.03 22.98 -6.08
CA LYS A 126 5.21 23.83 -5.85
C LYS A 126 4.82 25.24 -5.39
N ARG A 127 3.82 25.86 -6.03
CA ARG A 127 3.39 27.23 -5.73
C ARG A 127 2.66 27.34 -4.38
N SER A 128 1.83 26.35 -4.04
CA SER A 128 0.87 26.48 -2.94
C SER A 128 1.24 25.72 -1.67
N LEU A 129 2.07 24.67 -1.77
CA LEU A 129 2.34 23.75 -0.65
C LEU A 129 3.80 23.74 -0.20
N VAL A 130 4.72 24.30 -0.99
CA VAL A 130 6.14 24.27 -0.66
C VAL A 130 6.50 25.39 0.31
N GLY A 131 6.82 25.01 1.54
CA GLY A 131 7.29 25.88 2.62
C GLY A 131 8.08 25.10 3.68
N SER A 132 8.98 25.81 4.39
CA SER A 132 9.89 25.38 5.48
C SER A 132 10.26 23.88 5.58
N VAL A 133 11.55 23.62 5.31
CA VAL A 133 12.30 22.35 5.13
C VAL A 133 12.37 21.43 6.37
N SER A 134 11.44 21.54 7.32
CA SER A 134 11.50 20.82 8.61
C SER A 134 10.89 19.41 8.58
N LYS A 135 10.41 18.91 7.43
CA LYS A 135 9.59 17.69 7.33
C LYS A 135 10.06 16.75 6.23
N SER A 136 9.96 15.45 6.45
CA SER A 136 10.04 14.47 5.37
C SER A 136 8.77 14.59 4.52
N GLN A 137 8.90 15.04 3.28
CA GLN A 137 7.75 15.30 2.40
C GLN A 137 7.82 14.44 1.14
N GLU A 138 6.72 13.75 0.85
CA GLU A 138 6.62 12.88 -0.32
C GLU A 138 5.42 13.27 -1.19
N VAL A 139 5.64 13.31 -2.50
CA VAL A 139 4.59 13.49 -3.50
C VAL A 139 4.33 12.15 -4.16
N VAL A 140 3.15 11.59 -3.92
CA VAL A 140 2.73 10.28 -4.41
C VAL A 140 1.75 10.46 -5.55
N ILE A 141 2.21 10.25 -6.78
CA ILE A 141 1.42 10.41 -7.99
C ILE A 141 0.76 9.08 -8.35
N LEU A 142 -0.56 9.10 -8.55
CA LEU A 142 -1.40 7.95 -8.90
C LEU A 142 -2.18 8.28 -10.17
N THR A 143 -1.72 7.76 -11.31
CA THR A 143 -2.26 8.16 -12.61
C THR A 143 -2.04 7.14 -13.73
N ASN A 144 -2.87 7.20 -14.77
CA ASN A 144 -2.61 6.61 -16.07
C ASN A 144 -2.65 7.63 -17.23
N ALA A 145 -2.48 8.91 -16.91
CA ALA A 145 -2.46 9.99 -17.87
C ALA A 145 -1.41 9.76 -18.96
N LYS A 146 -1.85 9.92 -20.20
CA LYS A 146 -1.02 9.82 -21.41
C LYS A 146 -0.94 11.17 -22.10
N GLY A 147 0.07 11.34 -22.93
CA GLY A 147 0.24 12.57 -23.69
C GLY A 147 1.44 12.50 -24.61
N LYS A 148 1.68 13.61 -25.30
CA LYS A 148 2.83 13.78 -26.18
C LYS A 148 4.11 13.71 -25.34
N ILE A 149 5.06 12.91 -25.80
CA ILE A 149 6.42 12.83 -25.24
C ILE A 149 7.43 13.32 -26.29
N PRO A 150 8.54 13.96 -25.88
CA PRO A 150 8.84 14.36 -24.50
C PRO A 150 7.89 15.47 -23.99
N ASN A 151 7.66 15.51 -22.68
CA ASN A 151 6.93 16.60 -22.02
C ASN A 151 7.89 17.40 -21.11
N PRO A 152 8.47 18.52 -21.59
CA PRO A 152 9.44 19.28 -20.79
C PRO A 152 8.85 19.89 -19.52
N ALA A 153 7.56 20.25 -19.54
CA ALA A 153 6.87 20.81 -18.38
C ALA A 153 6.81 19.78 -17.24
N LEU A 154 6.42 18.54 -17.54
CA LEU A 154 6.38 17.45 -16.55
C LEU A 154 7.76 17.18 -15.95
N ALA A 155 8.78 17.05 -16.81
CA ALA A 155 10.15 16.80 -16.39
C ALA A 155 10.67 17.90 -15.45
N SER A 156 10.44 19.17 -15.83
CA SER A 156 10.81 20.33 -15.02
C SER A 156 10.06 20.36 -13.69
N SER A 157 8.75 20.10 -13.67
CA SER A 157 7.96 20.07 -12.43
C SER A 157 8.43 19.01 -11.45
N ILE A 158 8.77 17.81 -11.94
CA ILE A 158 9.32 16.72 -11.11
C ILE A 158 10.68 17.13 -10.55
N GLN A 159 11.58 17.63 -11.40
CA GLN A 159 12.91 18.08 -10.97
C GLN A 159 12.82 19.20 -9.93
N ASN A 160 11.91 20.15 -10.12
CA ASN A 160 11.70 21.27 -9.19
C ASN A 160 11.19 20.82 -7.82
N LEU A 161 10.33 19.80 -7.76
CA LEU A 161 9.89 19.22 -6.49
C LEU A 161 11.05 18.47 -5.81
N GLN A 162 11.84 17.71 -6.58
CA GLN A 162 13.00 16.99 -6.06
C GLN A 162 14.08 17.93 -5.50
N THR A 163 14.41 19.01 -6.21
CA THR A 163 15.36 20.03 -5.72
C THR A 163 14.84 20.78 -4.50
N SER A 164 13.52 20.78 -4.29
CA SER A 164 12.88 21.32 -3.09
C SER A 164 12.86 20.34 -1.91
N GLY A 165 13.49 19.16 -2.04
CA GLY A 165 13.58 18.16 -0.99
C GLY A 165 12.44 17.14 -0.97
N TYR A 166 11.51 17.18 -1.94
CA TYR A 166 10.43 16.20 -2.01
C TYR A 166 10.90 14.91 -2.67
N ARG A 167 10.56 13.76 -2.07
CA ARG A 167 10.62 12.49 -2.79
C ARG A 167 9.36 12.34 -3.64
N VAL A 168 9.53 12.33 -4.96
CA VAL A 168 8.42 12.18 -5.91
C VAL A 168 8.34 10.73 -6.37
N LEU A 169 7.19 10.10 -6.14
CA LEU A 169 6.89 8.70 -6.45
C LEU A 169 5.77 8.64 -7.49
N LEU A 170 5.89 7.77 -8.48
CA LEU A 170 4.86 7.53 -9.49
C LEU A 170 4.39 6.09 -9.44
N PHE A 171 3.10 5.91 -9.15
CA PHE A 171 2.37 4.66 -9.25
C PHE A 171 1.46 4.74 -10.46
N THR A 172 1.69 3.87 -11.43
CA THR A 172 0.99 3.94 -12.69
C THR A 172 0.46 2.62 -13.16
N ALA A 173 -0.71 2.69 -13.79
CA ALA A 173 -1.32 1.54 -14.43
C ALA A 173 -0.59 1.18 -15.74
N SER A 174 -0.58 -0.11 -16.07
CA SER A 174 0.10 -0.67 -17.25
C SER A 174 -0.56 -0.31 -18.60
N TYR A 175 -0.98 0.95 -18.80
CA TYR A 175 -1.52 1.47 -20.06
C TYR A 175 -0.42 2.06 -20.96
N PHE A 176 0.77 2.38 -20.44
CA PHE A 176 1.81 3.15 -21.13
C PHE A 176 2.61 2.36 -22.15
N SER A 177 2.79 2.92 -23.35
CA SER A 177 3.68 2.35 -24.36
C SER A 177 5.13 2.28 -23.90
N ALA A 178 5.94 1.46 -24.57
CA ALA A 178 7.36 1.30 -24.24
C ALA A 178 8.12 2.64 -24.27
N SER A 179 7.74 3.55 -25.17
CA SER A 179 8.31 4.90 -25.27
C SER A 179 7.92 5.78 -24.08
N GLN A 180 6.65 5.74 -23.65
CA GLN A 180 6.21 6.43 -22.42
C GLN A 180 6.90 5.89 -21.18
N THR A 181 7.01 4.56 -21.03
CA THR A 181 7.73 3.94 -19.91
C THR A 181 9.21 4.36 -19.90
N ARG A 182 9.88 4.40 -21.06
CA ARG A 182 11.27 4.89 -21.16
C ARG A 182 11.38 6.35 -20.75
N TYR A 183 10.44 7.20 -21.19
CA TYR A 183 10.39 8.60 -20.82
C TYR A 183 10.23 8.77 -19.28
N TYR A 184 9.29 8.04 -18.65
CA TYR A 184 9.14 8.06 -17.18
C TYR A 184 10.40 7.57 -16.45
N LYS A 185 11.02 6.48 -16.92
CA LYS A 185 12.30 6.00 -16.36
C LYS A 185 13.45 6.99 -16.51
N GLY A 186 13.36 7.92 -17.48
CA GLY A 186 14.34 8.99 -17.69
C GLY A 186 14.17 10.18 -16.76
N ILE A 187 12.96 10.45 -16.24
CA ILE A 187 12.67 11.61 -15.39
C ILE A 187 12.50 11.26 -13.90
N PHE A 188 12.23 9.99 -13.57
CA PHE A 188 12.15 9.50 -12.20
C PHE A 188 13.44 8.76 -11.79
N PRO A 189 13.98 9.00 -10.59
CA PRO A 189 15.08 8.21 -10.04
C PRO A 189 14.75 6.72 -9.97
N LYS A 190 15.78 5.87 -10.00
CA LYS A 190 15.62 4.43 -9.80
C LYS A 190 14.91 4.16 -8.47
N GLY A 191 13.85 3.36 -8.51
CA GLY A 191 13.06 3.01 -7.32
C GLY A 191 11.91 3.96 -7.01
N ASN A 192 11.66 4.98 -7.84
CA ASN A 192 10.53 5.92 -7.66
C ASN A 192 9.38 5.73 -8.66
N LEU A 193 9.48 4.74 -9.56
CA LEU A 193 8.46 4.37 -10.53
C LEU A 193 7.94 2.96 -10.23
N PHE A 194 6.63 2.83 -10.07
CA PHE A 194 5.96 1.59 -9.72
C PHE A 194 4.85 1.28 -10.73
N ASP A 195 4.99 0.17 -11.44
CA ASP A 195 3.98 -0.33 -12.37
C ASP A 195 2.98 -1.22 -11.63
N ILE A 196 1.72 -0.81 -11.63
CA ILE A 196 0.60 -1.59 -11.07
C ILE A 196 0.42 -2.85 -11.92
N THR A 197 0.36 -3.98 -11.21
CA THR A 197 0.12 -5.31 -11.77
C THR A 197 -1.32 -5.72 -11.54
N TYR A 198 -1.89 -6.40 -12.52
CA TYR A 198 -3.29 -6.83 -12.51
C TYR A 198 -3.40 -8.34 -12.52
N PHE A 199 -4.39 -8.85 -11.79
CA PHE A 199 -4.60 -10.27 -11.59
C PHE A 199 -6.04 -10.60 -11.89
N ARG A 200 -6.24 -11.67 -12.65
CA ARG A 200 -7.57 -12.25 -12.87
C ARG A 200 -7.46 -13.76 -12.88
N LYS A 201 -8.13 -14.41 -11.94
CA LYS A 201 -8.28 -15.86 -11.98
C LYS A 201 -9.33 -16.22 -13.03
N ILE A 202 -9.02 -17.20 -13.85
CA ILE A 202 -9.88 -17.69 -14.93
C ILE A 202 -10.02 -19.21 -14.83
N SER A 203 -11.12 -19.72 -15.34
CA SER A 203 -11.30 -21.15 -15.59
C SER A 203 -11.57 -21.39 -17.06
N THR A 204 -10.81 -22.33 -17.62
CA THR A 204 -10.88 -22.75 -19.03
C THR A 204 -11.47 -24.17 -19.12
N THR A 205 -11.53 -24.73 -20.34
CA THR A 205 -11.90 -26.15 -20.56
C THR A 205 -10.94 -27.13 -19.90
N LYS A 206 -9.68 -26.73 -19.70
CA LYS A 206 -8.61 -27.64 -19.27
C LYS A 206 -8.29 -27.49 -17.80
N ASP A 207 -8.31 -26.26 -17.30
CA ASP A 207 -7.68 -25.89 -16.03
C ASP A 207 -8.20 -24.56 -15.48
N SER A 208 -7.86 -24.28 -14.22
CA SER A 208 -7.96 -22.94 -13.63
C SER A 208 -6.57 -22.34 -13.49
N LYS A 209 -6.43 -21.06 -13.80
CA LYS A 209 -5.15 -20.33 -13.76
C LYS A 209 -5.34 -18.86 -13.40
N THR A 210 -4.28 -18.23 -12.94
CA THR A 210 -4.25 -16.79 -12.69
C THR A 210 -3.54 -16.12 -13.86
N LEU A 211 -4.26 -15.25 -14.57
CA LEU A 211 -3.68 -14.33 -15.53
C LEU A 211 -3.10 -13.12 -14.80
N ILE A 212 -1.92 -12.71 -15.22
CA ILE A 212 -1.19 -11.58 -14.65
C ILE A 212 -0.84 -10.62 -15.79
N PHE A 213 -1.22 -9.35 -15.66
CA PHE A 213 -0.85 -8.31 -16.61
C PHE A 213 0.09 -7.31 -15.94
N ARG A 214 1.34 -7.25 -16.42
CA ARG A 214 2.42 -6.44 -15.85
C ARG A 214 3.31 -5.94 -16.97
N GLY A 215 3.63 -4.64 -16.98
CA GLY A 215 4.56 -4.07 -17.95
C GLY A 215 4.15 -4.31 -19.41
N ARG A 216 2.84 -4.30 -19.67
CA ARG A 216 2.21 -4.65 -20.96
C ARG A 216 2.37 -6.09 -21.42
N GLN A 217 2.87 -6.97 -20.57
CA GLN A 217 2.99 -8.38 -20.84
C GLN A 217 1.91 -9.17 -20.10
N ILE A 218 1.30 -10.12 -20.79
CA ILE A 218 0.41 -11.12 -20.20
C ILE A 218 1.26 -12.32 -19.80
N TYR A 219 1.07 -12.75 -18.57
CA TYR A 219 1.60 -13.97 -18.00
C TYR A 219 0.46 -14.82 -17.46
N PHE A 220 0.71 -16.11 -17.26
CA PHE A 220 -0.20 -16.99 -16.55
C PHE A 220 0.55 -17.97 -15.65
N THR A 221 -0.14 -18.44 -14.61
CA THR A 221 0.36 -19.49 -13.73
C THR A 221 -0.78 -20.32 -13.17
N TYR A 222 -0.49 -21.59 -12.90
CA TYR A 222 -1.40 -22.53 -12.25
C TYR A 222 -1.34 -22.43 -10.72
N SER A 223 -0.29 -21.80 -10.19
CA SER A 223 -0.13 -21.55 -8.77
C SER A 223 -1.08 -20.45 -8.31
N ASN A 224 -1.53 -20.53 -7.06
CA ASN A 224 -2.35 -19.48 -6.47
C ASN A 224 -1.47 -18.26 -6.16
N VAL A 225 -1.57 -17.21 -6.98
CA VAL A 225 -0.84 -15.96 -6.80
C VAL A 225 -1.76 -14.88 -6.25
N SER A 226 -1.37 -14.27 -5.13
CA SER A 226 -2.11 -13.19 -4.48
C SER A 226 -1.61 -11.80 -4.94
N PRO A 227 -2.46 -10.78 -5.02
CA PRO A 227 -2.02 -9.39 -5.21
C PRO A 227 -1.16 -8.83 -4.06
N ASN A 228 -1.17 -9.49 -2.90
CA ASN A 228 -0.47 -9.05 -1.69
C ASN A 228 0.92 -9.67 -1.52
N GLN A 229 1.50 -10.25 -2.57
CA GLN A 229 2.83 -10.85 -2.52
C GLN A 229 3.72 -10.36 -3.65
N ALA A 230 5.03 -10.40 -3.42
CA ALA A 230 6.01 -10.20 -4.47
C ALA A 230 5.91 -11.34 -5.49
N ILE A 231 5.97 -10.99 -6.78
CA ILE A 231 5.93 -11.98 -7.86
C ILE A 231 7.33 -12.09 -8.45
N ASP A 232 7.86 -13.31 -8.45
CA ASP A 232 9.02 -13.67 -9.23
C ASP A 232 8.58 -13.97 -10.67
N GLU A 233 8.99 -13.12 -11.62
CA GLU A 233 8.65 -13.29 -13.03
C GLU A 233 9.21 -14.59 -13.62
N SER A 234 10.30 -15.14 -13.07
CA SER A 234 10.87 -16.41 -13.54
C SER A 234 9.96 -17.61 -13.28
N SER A 235 9.02 -17.48 -12.34
CA SER A 235 8.02 -18.50 -12.01
C SER A 235 6.75 -18.45 -12.87
N LEU A 236 6.68 -17.50 -13.82
CA LEU A 236 5.50 -17.24 -14.63
C LEU A 236 5.65 -17.71 -16.07
N ASN A 237 4.56 -18.21 -16.66
CA ASN A 237 4.51 -18.50 -18.09
C ASN A 237 4.17 -17.22 -18.86
N LYS A 238 5.11 -16.75 -19.67
CA LYS A 238 4.91 -15.58 -20.54
C LYS A 238 4.09 -15.96 -21.77
N VAL A 239 3.04 -15.19 -22.07
CA VAL A 239 2.24 -15.38 -23.28
C VAL A 239 2.96 -14.77 -24.48
N SER A 240 3.22 -15.57 -25.50
CA SER A 240 3.80 -15.10 -26.76
C SER A 240 2.79 -14.26 -27.54
N TYR A 241 3.18 -13.05 -27.91
CA TYR A 241 2.34 -12.18 -28.74
C TYR A 241 2.59 -12.44 -30.22
N SER A 242 1.52 -12.42 -31.01
CA SER A 242 1.57 -12.61 -32.45
C SER A 242 0.62 -11.64 -33.16
N GLY A 243 0.86 -11.41 -34.46
CA GLY A 243 0.01 -10.58 -35.30
C GLY A 243 -0.16 -9.15 -34.77
N LYS A 244 -1.42 -8.69 -34.70
CA LYS A 244 -1.79 -7.32 -34.27
C LYS A 244 -1.36 -6.96 -32.84
N TYR A 245 -0.90 -7.93 -32.04
CA TYR A 245 -0.55 -7.73 -30.63
C TYR A 245 0.95 -7.57 -30.35
N MET A 246 1.83 -7.76 -31.33
CA MET A 246 3.29 -7.70 -31.11
C MET A 246 3.77 -6.34 -30.57
N GLU A 247 3.13 -5.24 -30.96
CA GLU A 247 3.53 -3.88 -30.54
C GLU A 247 2.33 -2.97 -30.20
N SER A 248 1.13 -3.52 -30.16
CA SER A 248 -0.08 -2.68 -30.10
C SER A 248 -0.34 -2.14 -28.71
N GLU A 249 -0.57 -0.82 -28.61
CA GLU A 249 -1.10 -0.15 -27.42
C GLU A 249 -2.49 -0.65 -26.98
N SER A 250 -3.15 -1.46 -27.82
CA SER A 250 -4.49 -1.99 -27.55
C SER A 250 -4.54 -2.83 -26.26
N ILE A 251 -3.48 -3.55 -25.91
CA ILE A 251 -3.44 -4.37 -24.69
C ILE A 251 -3.43 -3.47 -23.46
N ASN A 252 -4.38 -3.70 -22.56
CA ASN A 252 -4.54 -2.94 -21.33
C ASN A 252 -5.24 -3.79 -20.24
N PRO A 253 -5.31 -3.30 -18.99
CA PRO A 253 -5.92 -4.03 -17.87
C PRO A 253 -7.39 -4.44 -18.04
N LEU A 254 -8.12 -3.85 -18.98
CA LEU A 254 -9.54 -4.17 -19.22
C LEU A 254 -9.73 -5.31 -20.22
N ASN A 255 -8.82 -5.45 -21.20
CA ASN A 255 -8.99 -6.41 -22.30
C ASN A 255 -7.93 -7.52 -22.35
N PHE A 256 -6.92 -7.53 -21.47
CA PHE A 256 -5.86 -8.53 -21.52
C PHE A 256 -6.36 -9.99 -21.39
N MET A 257 -7.52 -10.21 -20.75
CA MET A 257 -8.16 -11.53 -20.66
C MET A 257 -8.70 -12.00 -22.02
N GLU A 258 -9.35 -11.10 -22.76
CA GLU A 258 -9.87 -11.38 -24.10
C GLU A 258 -8.71 -11.66 -25.06
N ILE A 259 -7.65 -10.85 -24.96
CA ILE A 259 -6.44 -10.99 -25.76
C ILE A 259 -5.71 -12.30 -25.43
N TYR A 260 -5.66 -12.71 -24.16
CA TYR A 260 -5.16 -14.03 -23.77
C TYR A 260 -5.94 -15.14 -24.48
N SER A 261 -7.28 -15.08 -24.47
CA SER A 261 -8.14 -16.07 -25.12
C SER A 261 -7.91 -16.12 -26.63
N GLU A 262 -7.79 -14.96 -27.29
CA GLU A 262 -7.48 -14.87 -28.72
C GLU A 262 -6.10 -15.46 -29.06
N LEU A 263 -5.07 -15.16 -28.27
CA LEU A 263 -3.70 -15.59 -28.54
C LEU A 263 -3.46 -17.08 -28.27
N THR A 264 -4.14 -17.64 -27.27
CA THR A 264 -3.93 -19.04 -26.84
C THR A 264 -4.97 -20.01 -27.40
N GLY A 265 -6.11 -19.51 -27.88
CA GLY A 265 -7.26 -20.33 -28.25
C GLY A 265 -8.00 -20.92 -27.04
N ASP A 266 -7.62 -20.57 -25.81
CA ASP A 266 -8.28 -21.05 -24.60
C ASP A 266 -9.65 -20.37 -24.44
N LYS A 267 -10.72 -21.15 -24.46
CA LYS A 267 -12.07 -20.66 -24.15
C LYS A 267 -12.21 -20.46 -22.64
N ILE A 268 -12.49 -19.23 -22.22
CA ILE A 268 -12.71 -18.86 -20.82
C ILE A 268 -14.19 -18.99 -20.49
N PHE A 269 -14.53 -19.77 -19.46
CA PHE A 269 -15.92 -19.93 -19.00
C PHE A 269 -16.27 -18.98 -17.86
N THR A 270 -15.35 -18.82 -16.91
CA THR A 270 -15.55 -17.99 -15.74
C THR A 270 -14.29 -17.20 -15.44
N SER A 271 -14.48 -16.02 -14.86
CA SER A 271 -13.39 -15.17 -14.41
C SER A 271 -13.77 -14.44 -13.12
N ASP A 272 -12.82 -14.36 -12.20
CA ASP A 272 -12.98 -13.58 -10.97
C ASP A 272 -12.89 -12.08 -11.26
N THR A 273 -13.22 -11.27 -10.24
CA THR A 273 -13.05 -9.82 -10.31
C THR A 273 -11.59 -9.44 -10.53
N LEU A 274 -11.34 -8.40 -11.32
CA LEU A 274 -9.98 -7.90 -11.52
C LEU A 274 -9.41 -7.32 -10.22
N GLN A 275 -8.27 -7.84 -9.79
CA GLN A 275 -7.52 -7.34 -8.64
C GLN A 275 -6.26 -6.60 -9.09
N THR A 276 -5.75 -5.69 -8.26
CA THR A 276 -4.46 -5.04 -8.48
C THR A 276 -3.60 -5.16 -7.23
N ASN A 277 -2.28 -4.99 -7.38
CA ASN A 277 -1.35 -4.97 -6.24
C ASN A 277 -1.06 -3.54 -5.73
N LEU A 278 -1.87 -2.53 -6.08
CA LEU A 278 -1.59 -1.14 -5.70
C LEU A 278 -1.47 -0.97 -4.18
N THR A 279 -2.35 -1.60 -3.41
CA THR A 279 -2.31 -1.59 -1.93
C THR A 279 -0.99 -2.15 -1.41
N PHE A 280 -0.52 -3.25 -2.00
CA PHE A 280 0.74 -3.89 -1.65
C PHE A 280 1.93 -2.98 -1.99
N LEU A 281 1.93 -2.37 -3.19
CA LEU A 281 2.96 -1.44 -3.62
C LEU A 281 3.02 -0.19 -2.72
N LEU A 282 1.88 0.42 -2.42
CA LEU A 282 1.79 1.59 -1.53
C LEU A 282 2.25 1.25 -0.12
N SER A 283 1.85 0.09 0.42
CA SER A 283 2.30 -0.38 1.73
C SER A 283 3.83 -0.58 1.74
N GLY A 284 4.36 -1.28 0.75
CA GLY A 284 5.79 -1.55 0.63
C GLY A 284 6.68 -0.34 0.32
N VAL A 285 6.11 0.84 0.07
CA VAL A 285 6.88 2.08 -0.17
C VAL A 285 6.63 3.08 0.93
N LEU A 286 5.36 3.40 1.19
CA LEU A 286 4.99 4.44 2.13
C LEU A 286 5.09 3.96 3.58
N LEU A 287 4.89 2.68 3.82
CA LEU A 287 4.99 2.06 5.14
C LEU A 287 6.28 1.25 5.27
N LYS A 288 7.28 1.45 4.39
CA LYS A 288 8.56 0.73 4.45
C LYS A 288 9.68 1.58 5.03
N ASP A 289 9.74 2.85 4.62
CA ASP A 289 10.84 3.74 4.98
C ASP A 289 10.65 4.42 6.34
N GLU A 290 9.50 4.24 7.01
CA GLU A 290 9.33 4.63 8.42
C GLU A 290 9.85 3.58 9.41
N PHE A 291 10.16 2.36 8.96
CA PHE A 291 10.42 1.19 9.83
C PHE A 291 11.70 0.45 9.48
N LYS A 292 12.64 1.17 8.86
CA LYS A 292 14.07 0.88 8.80
C LYS A 292 14.81 2.19 8.94
N GLU A 293 14.62 2.88 10.06
CA GLU A 293 15.60 3.91 10.42
C GLU A 293 16.88 3.18 10.85
N GLY A 294 18.03 3.65 10.35
CA GLY A 294 19.32 3.11 10.77
C GLY A 294 19.42 3.18 12.29
N ASN A 295 19.75 2.04 12.93
CA ASN A 295 19.83 1.77 14.37
C ASN A 295 18.59 1.11 15.05
N GLU A 296 17.69 0.49 14.28
CA GLU A 296 16.70 -0.43 14.86
C GLU A 296 17.34 -1.73 15.35
N THR A 297 16.88 -2.23 16.50
CA THR A 297 17.35 -3.51 17.06
C THR A 297 16.50 -4.65 16.52
N GLU A 298 17.13 -5.62 15.85
CA GLU A 298 16.47 -6.84 15.38
C GLU A 298 16.50 -7.89 16.49
N VAL A 299 15.35 -8.45 16.84
CA VAL A 299 15.22 -9.47 17.88
C VAL A 299 14.57 -10.71 17.30
N LEU A 300 15.21 -11.86 17.46
CA LEU A 300 14.64 -13.16 17.11
C LEU A 300 13.81 -13.64 18.30
N VAL A 301 12.50 -13.74 18.12
CA VAL A 301 11.57 -14.19 19.17
C VAL A 301 11.02 -15.56 18.81
N LYS A 302 11.08 -16.49 19.77
CA LYS A 302 10.43 -17.80 19.70
C LYS A 302 9.07 -17.74 20.40
N SER A 303 8.00 -17.88 19.61
CA SER A 303 6.63 -18.01 20.08
C SER A 303 6.11 -19.40 19.73
N GLY A 304 5.84 -20.22 20.76
CA GLY A 304 5.51 -21.63 20.58
C GLY A 304 6.60 -22.40 19.82
N GLU A 305 6.22 -23.01 18.69
CA GLU A 305 7.12 -23.78 17.83
C GLU A 305 7.86 -22.94 16.77
N LYS A 306 7.56 -21.64 16.67
CA LYS A 306 8.08 -20.78 15.60
C LYS A 306 9.02 -19.72 16.14
N ALA A 307 10.07 -19.42 15.38
CA ALA A 307 10.97 -18.30 15.62
C ALA A 307 10.93 -17.33 14.44
N TYR A 308 10.91 -16.03 14.72
CA TYR A 308 10.82 -14.99 13.70
C TYR A 308 11.45 -13.69 14.18
N TRP A 309 11.95 -12.91 13.22
CA TRP A 309 12.58 -11.63 13.48
C TRP A 309 11.53 -10.54 13.68
N ILE A 310 11.78 -9.66 14.65
CA ILE A 310 11.01 -8.46 14.90
C ILE A 310 11.96 -7.27 15.07
N PHE A 311 11.50 -6.09 14.71
CA PHE A 311 12.21 -4.83 14.86
C PHE A 311 11.68 -4.10 16.10
N LEU A 312 12.58 -3.64 16.97
CA LEU A 312 12.24 -2.81 18.13
C LEU A 312 12.62 -1.34 17.86
N PRO A 313 11.85 -0.38 18.40
CA PRO A 313 12.16 1.02 18.20
C PRO A 313 13.40 1.44 18.97
N GLN A 314 14.07 2.47 18.46
CA GLN A 314 15.18 3.10 19.16
C GLN A 314 14.74 3.62 20.54
N GLY A 315 15.55 3.36 21.58
CA GLY A 315 15.26 3.76 22.96
C GLY A 315 14.38 2.78 23.74
N MET A 316 13.83 1.73 23.10
CA MET A 316 13.30 0.59 23.84
C MET A 316 14.44 -0.18 24.52
N LYS A 317 14.22 -0.64 25.76
CA LYS A 317 15.17 -1.54 26.44
C LYS A 317 15.39 -2.77 25.56
N ILE A 318 16.62 -2.96 25.09
CA ILE A 318 17.03 -4.14 24.35
C ILE A 318 16.88 -5.35 25.28
N PRO A 319 16.10 -6.37 24.89
CA PRO A 319 15.92 -7.55 25.71
C PRO A 319 17.19 -8.40 25.74
N GLN A 320 17.41 -9.13 26.82
CA GLN A 320 18.48 -10.12 26.89
C GLN A 320 18.09 -11.41 26.17
N VAL A 321 19.09 -12.17 25.73
CA VAL A 321 18.85 -13.56 25.28
C VAL A 321 18.18 -14.32 26.42
N ASP A 322 17.19 -15.14 26.07
CA ASP A 322 16.31 -15.89 26.97
C ASP A 322 15.28 -15.08 27.77
N GLU A 323 15.24 -13.75 27.63
CA GLU A 323 14.20 -12.91 28.22
C GLU A 323 12.82 -13.24 27.61
N GLN A 324 11.81 -13.36 28.48
CA GLN A 324 10.41 -13.46 28.06
C GLN A 324 9.90 -12.06 27.75
N VAL A 325 9.43 -11.87 26.52
CA VAL A 325 8.99 -10.57 26.02
C VAL A 325 7.51 -10.62 25.63
N GLN A 326 6.86 -9.49 25.83
CA GLN A 326 5.50 -9.24 25.35
C GLN A 326 5.48 -7.87 24.69
N TYR A 327 5.25 -7.87 23.38
CA TYR A 327 5.23 -6.66 22.58
C TYR A 327 3.86 -6.51 21.93
N GLN A 328 3.24 -5.36 22.10
CA GLN A 328 2.16 -4.96 21.20
C GLN A 328 2.82 -4.36 19.97
N THR A 329 2.45 -4.84 18.79
CA THR A 329 3.02 -4.36 17.53
C THR A 329 1.97 -4.23 16.44
N ARG A 330 2.35 -3.59 15.35
CA ARG A 330 1.60 -3.55 14.10
C ARG A 330 2.44 -4.20 13.01
N TYR A 331 1.84 -5.10 12.24
CA TYR A 331 2.44 -5.66 11.03
C TYR A 331 1.89 -4.99 9.76
N VAL A 332 2.71 -4.99 8.72
CA VAL A 332 2.37 -4.56 7.35
C VAL A 332 2.88 -5.58 6.32
N PRO A 333 2.27 -5.69 5.13
CA PRO A 333 2.81 -6.48 4.03
C PRO A 333 4.21 -6.01 3.63
N SER A 334 5.12 -6.95 3.36
CA SER A 334 6.50 -6.63 2.95
C SER A 334 7.02 -7.61 1.91
N ALA A 335 7.37 -7.08 0.74
CA ALA A 335 7.99 -7.84 -0.35
C ALA A 335 9.39 -8.38 -0.01
N ASN A 336 10.08 -7.73 0.92
CA ASN A 336 11.48 -7.99 1.25
C ASN A 336 11.64 -8.82 2.54
N SER A 337 10.53 -9.15 3.21
CA SER A 337 10.52 -10.04 4.35
C SER A 337 10.38 -11.48 3.88
N VAL A 338 11.12 -12.40 4.50
CA VAL A 338 10.99 -13.84 4.27
C VAL A 338 9.55 -14.30 4.56
N ASP A 339 8.90 -13.69 5.56
CA ASP A 339 7.54 -14.03 5.95
C ASP A 339 6.47 -13.32 5.12
N GLY A 340 6.85 -12.41 4.20
CA GLY A 340 5.93 -11.59 3.41
C GLY A 340 5.26 -10.46 4.22
N VAL A 341 5.59 -10.34 5.50
CA VAL A 341 5.12 -9.30 6.42
C VAL A 341 6.26 -8.85 7.33
N VAL A 342 6.19 -7.62 7.82
CA VAL A 342 7.17 -7.08 8.77
C VAL A 342 6.44 -6.31 9.86
N ASN A 343 6.95 -6.38 11.09
CA ASN A 343 6.42 -5.55 12.16
C ASN A 343 6.98 -4.13 12.06
N VAL A 344 6.23 -3.20 12.62
CA VAL A 344 6.53 -1.79 12.60
C VAL A 344 7.25 -1.42 13.90
N ALA A 345 8.55 -1.12 13.83
CA ALA A 345 9.39 -0.86 15.00
C ALA A 345 8.84 0.27 15.89
N ASN A 346 8.58 1.45 15.32
CA ASN A 346 8.07 2.64 16.05
C ASN A 346 6.64 2.48 16.61
N LEU A 347 5.91 1.44 16.20
CA LEU A 347 4.61 1.06 16.76
C LEU A 347 4.69 -0.24 17.58
N THR A 348 5.91 -0.62 17.96
CA THR A 348 6.16 -1.77 18.83
C THR A 348 6.45 -1.26 20.24
N GLU A 349 5.62 -1.65 21.21
CA GLU A 349 5.75 -1.24 22.60
C GLU A 349 5.67 -2.41 23.57
N ASN A 350 6.27 -2.25 24.75
CA ASN A 350 6.19 -3.25 25.81
C ASN A 350 4.74 -3.38 26.29
N TYR A 351 4.18 -4.57 26.14
CA TYR A 351 2.84 -4.87 26.61
C TYR A 351 2.91 -5.34 28.07
N LYS A 352 2.28 -4.58 28.98
CA LYS A 352 2.43 -4.75 30.43
C LYS A 352 1.32 -5.57 31.10
N ILE A 353 0.35 -6.05 30.35
CA ILE A 353 -0.83 -6.76 30.86
C ILE A 353 -0.77 -8.19 30.32
N SER A 354 -1.24 -9.20 31.07
CA SER A 354 -1.44 -10.54 30.48
C SER A 354 -2.55 -10.47 29.43
N PRO A 355 -2.25 -10.59 28.13
CA PRO A 355 -3.29 -10.57 27.12
C PRO A 355 -4.07 -11.88 27.12
N SER A 356 -5.28 -11.83 26.57
CA SER A 356 -5.93 -13.06 26.10
C SER A 356 -5.06 -13.69 25.00
N GLN A 357 -4.87 -15.01 25.05
CA GLN A 357 -4.14 -15.79 24.02
C GLN A 357 -4.66 -15.55 22.59
N ILE A 358 -5.90 -15.05 22.45
CA ILE A 358 -6.56 -14.74 21.18
C ILE A 358 -5.88 -13.58 20.42
N LEU A 359 -5.12 -12.71 21.10
CA LEU A 359 -4.42 -11.57 20.49
C LEU A 359 -2.97 -11.87 20.12
N GLU A 360 -2.47 -13.08 20.42
CA GLU A 360 -1.12 -13.49 20.09
C GLU A 360 -0.99 -13.80 18.59
N CYS A 361 0.04 -13.25 17.93
CA CYS A 361 0.25 -13.41 16.50
C CYS A 361 1.67 -13.84 16.14
N THR A 362 1.75 -14.65 15.09
CA THR A 362 2.96 -14.98 14.36
C THR A 362 2.89 -14.39 12.94
N PRO A 363 4.03 -14.13 12.28
CA PRO A 363 4.04 -13.60 10.91
C PRO A 363 3.18 -14.40 9.92
N ILE A 364 3.08 -15.72 10.10
CA ILE A 364 2.24 -16.58 9.25
C ILE A 364 0.75 -16.29 9.45
N GLN A 365 0.29 -16.12 10.70
CA GLN A 365 -1.11 -15.76 10.96
C GLN A 365 -1.44 -14.38 10.40
N VAL A 366 -0.51 -13.44 10.55
CA VAL A 366 -0.63 -12.08 9.99
C VAL A 366 -0.67 -12.11 8.46
N ARG A 367 0.24 -12.86 7.82
CA ARG A 367 0.24 -13.03 6.36
C ARG A 367 -1.08 -13.64 5.89
N ASN A 368 -1.55 -14.69 6.55
CA ASN A 368 -2.83 -15.32 6.20
C ASN A 368 -3.99 -14.34 6.40
N TYR A 369 -3.96 -13.49 7.42
CA TYR A 369 -4.93 -12.42 7.59
C TYR A 369 -4.91 -11.44 6.42
N PHE A 370 -3.75 -10.98 5.95
CA PHE A 370 -3.66 -10.12 4.77
C PHE A 370 -4.02 -10.82 3.46
N GLN A 371 -3.81 -12.14 3.34
CA GLN A 371 -4.25 -12.89 2.17
C GLN A 371 -5.78 -13.00 2.11
N ASN A 372 -6.45 -13.05 3.26
CA ASN A 372 -7.90 -13.23 3.36
C ASN A 372 -8.66 -11.92 3.61
N THR A 373 -7.98 -10.79 3.76
CA THR A 373 -8.60 -9.49 4.03
C THR A 373 -8.01 -8.38 3.16
N ASN A 374 -8.77 -7.30 2.96
CA ASN A 374 -8.29 -6.11 2.24
C ASN A 374 -7.57 -5.10 3.17
N LYS A 375 -6.99 -5.59 4.27
CA LYS A 375 -6.35 -4.75 5.29
C LYS A 375 -4.88 -4.58 4.94
N SER A 376 -4.37 -3.36 5.14
CA SER A 376 -2.97 -3.00 4.88
C SER A 376 -2.10 -3.03 6.15
N SER A 377 -2.73 -3.18 7.31
CA SER A 377 -2.04 -3.33 8.60
C SER A 377 -2.81 -4.24 9.54
N PHE A 378 -2.11 -4.86 10.47
CA PHE A 378 -2.68 -5.77 11.47
C PHE A 378 -2.01 -5.53 12.82
N GLU A 379 -2.80 -5.16 13.83
CA GLU A 379 -2.33 -4.99 15.21
C GLU A 379 -2.47 -6.29 15.97
N CYS A 380 -1.44 -6.67 16.71
CA CYS A 380 -1.45 -7.87 17.52
C CYS A 380 -0.35 -7.87 18.58
N ILE A 381 -0.31 -8.93 19.38
CA ILE A 381 0.67 -9.09 20.45
C ILE A 381 1.64 -10.21 20.08
N ILE A 382 2.93 -9.93 20.18
CA ILE A 382 4.00 -10.91 20.12
C ILE A 382 4.32 -11.31 21.55
N ARG A 383 4.24 -12.60 21.86
CA ARG A 383 4.71 -13.17 23.11
C ARG A 383 5.70 -14.28 22.81
N GLY A 384 6.87 -14.24 23.45
CA GLY A 384 7.83 -15.31 23.26
C GLY A 384 9.13 -15.13 24.03
N ARG A 385 10.05 -16.07 23.82
CA ARG A 385 11.41 -16.04 24.35
C ARG A 385 12.37 -15.46 23.32
N VAL A 386 13.23 -14.54 23.74
CA VAL A 386 14.27 -13.97 22.89
C VAL A 386 15.35 -15.03 22.66
N LEU A 387 15.67 -15.32 21.40
CA LEU A 387 16.73 -16.25 21.01
C LEU A 387 18.01 -15.53 20.60
N GLN A 388 17.89 -14.35 19.98
CA GLN A 388 19.02 -13.60 19.46
C GLN A 388 18.66 -12.11 19.33
N VAL A 389 19.67 -11.26 19.45
CA VAL A 389 19.57 -9.81 19.19
C VAL A 389 20.66 -9.42 18.17
N LYS A 390 20.31 -8.61 17.18
CA LYS A 390 21.21 -8.03 16.16
C LYS A 390 21.08 -6.51 16.14
N GLY A 391 22.17 -5.82 15.81
CA GLY A 391 22.25 -4.35 15.80
C GLY A 391 22.89 -3.74 17.05
N LEU A 392 23.81 -4.48 17.70
CA LEU A 392 24.77 -3.96 18.66
C LEU A 392 26.05 -3.48 17.94
#